data_AF-A0A2H5QJI9-F1
#
_entry.id   AF-A0A2H5QJI9-F1
#
_cell.length_a   1.000
_cell.length_b   1.000
_cell.length_c   1.000
_cell.angle_alpha   90.00
_cell.angle_beta   90.00
_cell.angle_gamma   90.00
#
_symmetry.space_group_name_H-M   'P 1'
#
loop_
_entity.id
_entity.type
_entity.pdbx_description
1 polymer ?
#
loop_
_entity_poly.entity_id
_entity_poly.type
_entity_poly.pdbx_seq_one_letter_code
_entity_poly.pdbx_strand_id
1 'polypeptide(L)'
;MNPSGSMERELWQSFDYPTDILLPGMKLGLNLQTGHEWFLRSWTSEDSPAEGEFTLNIDPNVSNQFIIQRRGEVLWTSGLFPHWRALDLDSDFHFSYTSNEQERYFNYSQNGNFTSFPTLQIDSKGSLTVTGALSISCPGFEGYVRPSSCVGYFPDDFELNWARKRGFMSADGFKFKGSNNMSRDDCATKCLSNCSCIAFAITNKNNNTACEIWGRGSKFKEDNNNTDARYICVW
;
A
#
# COMPACT_ATOMS: atom_id res chain seq x y z
N MET A 1 -32.39 4.07 25.68
CA MET A 1 -32.84 3.11 26.71
C MET A 1 -34.27 2.71 26.41
N ASN A 2 -34.49 1.46 26.01
CA ASN A 2 -35.84 0.91 25.85
C ASN A 2 -36.48 0.61 27.21
N PRO A 3 -37.81 0.52 27.30
CA PRO A 3 -38.54 0.32 28.55
C PRO A 3 -38.24 -1.01 29.29
N SER A 4 -37.49 -1.93 28.67
CA SER A 4 -37.19 -3.27 29.18
C SER A 4 -35.88 -3.39 29.98
N GLY A 5 -35.05 -2.34 30.06
CA GLY A 5 -33.79 -2.39 30.84
C GLY A 5 -32.71 -3.34 30.30
N SER A 6 -32.91 -3.96 29.13
CA SER A 6 -31.87 -4.71 28.44
C SER A 6 -30.91 -3.76 27.76
N MET A 7 -29.60 -3.93 27.96
CA MET A 7 -28.60 -3.28 27.11
C MET A 7 -28.88 -3.69 25.66
N GLU A 8 -29.06 -2.70 24.79
CA GLU A 8 -29.18 -2.96 23.36
C GLU A 8 -27.86 -3.60 22.92
N ARG A 9 -27.91 -4.91 22.64
CA ARG A 9 -26.77 -5.64 22.11
C ARG A 9 -26.73 -5.34 20.62
N GLU A 10 -25.82 -4.48 20.22
CA GLU A 10 -25.53 -4.23 18.82
C GLU A 10 -25.05 -5.55 18.19
N LEU A 11 -25.82 -6.07 17.23
CA LEU A 11 -25.52 -7.33 16.55
C LEU A 11 -24.69 -7.12 15.30
N TRP A 12 -24.80 -5.94 14.69
CA TRP A 12 -24.15 -5.57 13.44
C TRP A 12 -24.17 -4.05 13.26
N GLN A 13 -23.09 -3.51 12.72
CA GLN A 13 -22.99 -2.13 12.24
C GLN A 13 -22.11 -2.06 10.99
N SER A 14 -22.37 -1.10 10.11
CA SER A 14 -21.57 -0.89 8.90
C SER A 14 -20.13 -0.46 9.22
N PHE A 15 -19.90 0.20 10.36
CA PHE A 15 -18.58 0.65 10.80
C PHE A 15 -17.63 -0.53 11.09
N ASP A 16 -18.18 -1.72 11.33
CA ASP A 16 -17.38 -2.94 11.47
C ASP A 16 -16.94 -3.56 10.14
N TYR A 17 -17.53 -3.12 9.01
CA TYR A 17 -17.25 -3.66 7.67
C TYR A 17 -17.00 -2.52 6.66
N PRO A 18 -15.91 -1.73 6.83
CA PRO A 18 -15.52 -0.71 5.86
C PRO A 18 -15.31 -1.27 4.44
N THR A 19 -15.58 -0.43 3.44
CA THR A 19 -15.17 -0.67 2.05
C THR A 19 -13.84 0.02 1.76
N ASP A 20 -13.82 1.07 0.95
CA ASP A 20 -12.64 1.83 0.53
C ASP A 20 -12.43 3.12 1.34
N ILE A 21 -13.39 3.48 2.20
CA ILE A 21 -13.43 4.75 2.94
C ILE A 21 -13.46 4.50 4.45
N LEU A 22 -12.60 5.20 5.19
CA LEU A 22 -12.65 5.34 6.65
C LEU A 22 -13.26 6.71 6.99
N LEU A 23 -14.31 6.69 7.82
CA LEU A 23 -14.99 7.88 8.35
C LEU A 23 -14.54 8.18 9.78
N PRO A 24 -14.76 9.41 10.29
CA PRO A 24 -14.48 9.73 11.68
C PRO A 24 -15.21 8.78 12.64
N GLY A 25 -14.50 8.29 13.66
CA GLY A 25 -15.02 7.33 14.63
C GLY A 25 -14.98 5.86 14.20
N MET A 26 -14.75 5.56 12.92
CA MET A 26 -14.47 4.19 12.48
C MET A 26 -13.11 3.72 12.99
N LYS A 27 -12.96 2.39 13.07
CA LYS A 27 -11.72 1.74 13.48
C LYS A 27 -11.02 1.18 12.25
N LEU A 28 -9.69 1.28 12.23
CA LEU A 28 -8.82 0.54 11.34
C LEU A 28 -7.86 -0.27 12.23
N GLY A 29 -7.83 -1.59 12.13
CA GLY A 29 -7.01 -2.43 13.01
C GLY A 29 -7.58 -3.82 13.25
N LEU A 30 -7.41 -4.36 14.46
CA LEU A 30 -7.75 -5.73 14.81
C LEU A 30 -8.41 -5.82 16.19
N ASN A 31 -9.52 -6.54 16.26
CA ASN A 31 -10.11 -7.04 17.50
C ASN A 31 -9.40 -8.35 17.90
N LEU A 32 -8.71 -8.35 19.03
CA LEU A 32 -7.94 -9.49 19.53
C LEU A 32 -8.82 -10.61 20.11
N GLN A 33 -10.06 -10.31 20.50
CA GLN A 33 -10.98 -11.31 21.05
C GLN A 33 -11.67 -12.12 19.95
N THR A 34 -12.12 -11.44 18.89
CA THR A 34 -12.86 -12.07 17.79
C THR A 34 -11.96 -12.44 16.60
N GLY A 35 -10.77 -11.85 16.52
CA GLY A 35 -9.92 -11.92 15.34
C GLY A 35 -10.41 -11.08 14.16
N HIS A 36 -11.43 -10.22 14.38
CA HIS A 36 -12.01 -9.38 13.33
C HIS A 36 -11.07 -8.24 12.95
N GLU A 37 -10.80 -8.09 11.66
CA GLU A 37 -9.95 -7.04 11.11
C GLU A 37 -10.80 -5.92 10.50
N TRP A 38 -10.50 -4.69 10.88
CA TRP A 38 -11.01 -3.50 10.23
C TRP A 38 -9.94 -2.95 9.28
N PHE A 39 -10.15 -3.08 7.98
CA PHE A 39 -9.22 -2.62 6.96
C PHE A 39 -9.99 -2.00 5.79
N LEU A 40 -9.36 -1.11 5.03
CA LEU A 40 -9.96 -0.62 3.80
C LEU A 40 -9.53 -1.49 2.62
N ARG A 41 -10.44 -1.71 1.68
CA ARG A 41 -10.16 -2.36 0.40
C ARG A 41 -10.57 -1.43 -0.73
N SER A 42 -9.64 -1.18 -1.65
CA SER A 42 -9.91 -0.35 -2.81
C SER A 42 -11.01 -0.93 -3.68
N TRP A 43 -11.59 -0.10 -4.51
CA TRP A 43 -12.40 -0.56 -5.63
C TRP A 43 -11.53 -1.16 -6.74
N THR A 44 -12.14 -1.93 -7.64
CA THR A 44 -11.47 -2.43 -8.86
C THR A 44 -11.15 -1.31 -9.86
N SER A 45 -12.00 -0.30 -9.96
CA SER A 45 -11.80 0.92 -10.76
C SER A 45 -12.69 2.04 -10.22
N GLU A 46 -12.49 3.26 -10.72
CA GLU A 46 -13.31 4.43 -10.36
C GLU A 46 -14.82 4.21 -10.63
N ASP A 47 -15.16 3.39 -11.63
CA ASP A 47 -16.55 3.09 -12.03
C ASP A 47 -17.11 1.78 -11.43
N SER A 48 -16.29 0.99 -10.74
CA SER A 48 -16.65 -0.37 -10.32
C SER A 48 -16.33 -0.62 -8.85
N PRO A 49 -17.35 -0.62 -7.95
CA PRO A 49 -17.17 -0.77 -6.50
C PRO A 49 -16.86 -2.21 -6.05
N ALA A 50 -16.63 -3.12 -7.00
CA ALA A 50 -16.16 -4.46 -6.67
C ALA A 50 -14.80 -4.39 -5.93
N GLU A 51 -14.54 -5.41 -5.13
CA GLU A 51 -13.30 -5.53 -4.35
C GLU A 51 -12.05 -5.51 -5.25
N GLY A 52 -11.22 -4.49 -5.06
CA GLY A 52 -9.96 -4.28 -5.76
C GLY A 52 -8.78 -5.00 -5.10
N GLU A 53 -7.58 -4.68 -5.61
CA GLU A 53 -6.36 -5.39 -5.25
C GLU A 53 -5.60 -4.79 -4.06
N PHE A 54 -5.93 -3.55 -3.71
CA PHE A 54 -5.22 -2.79 -2.70
C PHE A 54 -5.97 -2.78 -1.38
N THR A 55 -5.22 -2.86 -0.29
CA THR A 55 -5.76 -2.77 1.06
C THR A 55 -4.93 -1.84 1.93
N LEU A 56 -5.59 -1.07 2.78
CA LEU A 56 -4.98 -0.28 3.86
C LEU A 56 -5.30 -0.93 5.21
N ASN A 57 -4.28 -1.25 6.00
CA ASN A 57 -4.44 -1.83 7.33
C ASN A 57 -3.33 -1.35 8.28
N ILE A 58 -3.35 -1.83 9.53
CA ILE A 58 -2.24 -1.71 10.49
C ILE A 58 -1.25 -2.85 10.26
N ASP A 59 0.06 -2.58 10.42
CA ASP A 59 1.07 -3.64 10.45
C ASP A 59 0.85 -4.61 11.63
N PRO A 60 0.67 -5.93 11.37
CA PRO A 60 0.50 -6.91 12.44
C PRO A 60 1.80 -7.17 13.23
N ASN A 61 2.97 -6.95 12.62
CA ASN A 61 4.30 -7.25 13.18
C ASN A 61 4.92 -6.06 13.92
N VAL A 62 4.53 -4.83 13.54
CA VAL A 62 5.03 -3.60 14.15
C VAL A 62 3.84 -2.81 14.68
N SER A 63 3.80 -2.60 16.01
CA SER A 63 2.70 -1.84 16.60
C SER A 63 2.75 -0.38 16.13
N ASN A 64 1.64 0.10 15.55
CA ASN A 64 1.30 1.51 15.32
C ASN A 64 1.83 2.11 14.00
N GLN A 65 1.76 1.38 12.89
CA GLN A 65 1.95 1.94 11.54
C GLN A 65 0.87 1.47 10.56
N PHE A 66 0.54 2.30 9.58
CA PHE A 66 -0.27 1.88 8.44
C PHE A 66 0.58 1.16 7.41
N ILE A 67 -0.04 0.20 6.73
CA ILE A 67 0.51 -0.53 5.60
C ILE A 67 -0.49 -0.47 4.44
N ILE A 68 0.02 -0.23 3.24
CA ILE A 68 -0.73 -0.48 2.01
C ILE A 68 -0.14 -1.70 1.34
N GLN A 69 -1.02 -2.64 1.03
CA GLN A 69 -0.68 -3.91 0.42
C GLN A 69 -1.37 -4.04 -0.93
N ARG A 70 -0.75 -4.76 -1.84
CA ARG A 70 -1.37 -5.21 -3.09
C ARG A 70 -1.29 -6.74 -3.13
N ARG A 71 -2.45 -7.40 -3.14
CA ARG A 71 -2.54 -8.88 -3.10
C ARG A 71 -1.66 -9.54 -2.00
N GLY A 72 -1.57 -8.89 -0.84
CA GLY A 72 -0.78 -9.35 0.32
C GLY A 72 0.69 -8.93 0.35
N GLU A 73 1.23 -8.33 -0.71
CA GLU A 73 2.59 -7.78 -0.72
C GLU A 73 2.56 -6.34 -0.20
N VAL A 74 3.40 -6.01 0.78
CA VAL A 74 3.52 -4.64 1.32
C VAL A 74 4.19 -3.74 0.30
N LEU A 75 3.50 -2.67 -0.10
CA LEU A 75 4.00 -1.64 -1.01
C LEU A 75 4.50 -0.40 -0.27
N TRP A 76 3.81 -0.03 0.80
CA TRP A 76 4.00 1.25 1.46
C TRP A 76 3.72 1.12 2.95
N THR A 77 4.38 1.95 3.75
CA THR A 77 4.07 2.10 5.17
C THR A 77 4.20 3.55 5.62
N SER A 78 3.37 3.99 6.56
CA SER A 78 3.38 5.38 7.08
C SER A 78 4.62 5.73 7.90
N GLY A 79 5.34 4.72 8.38
CA GLY A 79 6.24 4.85 9.53
C GLY A 79 5.47 4.88 10.85
N LEU A 80 6.21 4.90 11.96
CA LEU A 80 5.68 4.76 13.31
C LEU A 80 4.91 6.02 13.76
N PHE A 81 3.70 5.83 14.28
CA PHE A 81 2.95 6.88 14.98
C PHE A 81 3.66 7.31 16.30
N PRO A 82 3.59 8.60 16.73
CA PRO A 82 2.85 9.73 16.13
C PRO A 82 3.61 10.47 15.03
N HIS A 83 4.88 10.12 14.80
CA HIS A 83 5.72 10.79 13.81
C HIS A 83 5.69 10.03 12.49
N TRP A 84 4.56 10.13 11.78
CA TRP A 84 4.45 9.60 10.44
C TRP A 84 5.41 10.34 9.52
N ARG A 85 6.36 9.59 8.92
CA ARG A 85 7.36 10.20 8.03
C ARG A 85 6.78 10.59 6.67
N ALA A 86 5.64 9.99 6.32
CA ALA A 86 5.03 10.07 4.99
C ALA A 86 3.64 10.72 4.99
N LEU A 87 3.15 11.19 6.14
CA LEU A 87 1.81 11.75 6.29
C LEU A 87 1.92 13.09 7.02
N ASP A 88 2.15 14.18 6.28
CA ASP A 88 1.95 15.54 6.78
C ASP A 88 0.48 15.89 6.61
N LEU A 89 -0.35 15.37 7.53
CA LEU A 89 -1.79 15.63 7.52
C LEU A 89 -2.05 16.92 8.27
N ASP A 90 -2.87 17.78 7.66
CA ASP A 90 -3.26 19.07 8.23
C ASP A 90 -3.76 18.92 9.68
N SER A 91 -3.59 19.98 10.46
CA SER A 91 -3.86 20.07 11.90
C SER A 91 -5.32 19.79 12.32
N ASP A 92 -6.24 19.64 11.36
CA ASP A 92 -7.65 19.36 11.58
C ASP A 92 -7.95 17.87 11.85
N PHE A 93 -6.99 16.97 11.60
CA PHE A 93 -7.12 15.53 11.86
C PHE A 93 -6.41 15.12 13.13
N HIS A 94 -7.18 14.74 14.15
CA HIS A 94 -6.60 14.14 15.34
C HIS A 94 -6.67 12.61 15.22
N PHE A 95 -5.59 12.02 14.73
CA PHE A 95 -5.42 10.57 14.76
C PHE A 95 -5.06 10.12 16.18
N SER A 96 -5.73 9.07 16.63
CA SER A 96 -5.39 8.37 17.86
C SER A 96 -5.16 6.90 17.59
N TYR A 97 -4.27 6.32 18.38
CA TYR A 97 -3.98 4.90 18.37
C TYR A 97 -4.32 4.31 19.73
N THR A 98 -5.12 3.25 19.72
CA THR A 98 -5.49 2.49 20.91
C THR A 98 -4.90 1.09 20.82
N SER A 99 -4.25 0.65 21.89
CA SER A 99 -3.76 -0.72 22.03
C SER A 99 -4.00 -1.21 23.45
N ASN A 100 -4.86 -2.19 23.60
CA ASN A 100 -5.16 -2.86 24.87
C ASN A 100 -5.29 -4.38 24.64
N GLU A 101 -5.71 -5.12 25.67
CA GLU A 101 -5.87 -6.58 25.60
C GLU A 101 -7.00 -7.05 24.67
N GLN A 102 -7.94 -6.17 24.34
CA GLN A 102 -9.12 -6.49 23.54
C GLN A 102 -8.96 -6.09 22.07
N GLU A 103 -8.31 -4.96 21.80
CA GLU A 103 -8.24 -4.39 20.46
C GLU A 103 -7.01 -3.51 20.25
N ARG A 104 -6.58 -3.45 18.99
CA ARG A 104 -5.53 -2.56 18.50
C ARG A 104 -6.03 -1.86 17.26
N TYR A 105 -6.22 -0.54 17.31
CA TYR A 105 -6.77 0.20 16.18
C TYR A 105 -6.35 1.66 16.15
N PHE A 106 -6.31 2.21 14.94
CA PHE A 106 -6.35 3.63 14.69
C PHE A 106 -7.79 4.08 14.49
N ASN A 107 -8.06 5.27 14.98
CA ASN A 107 -9.23 6.04 14.59
C ASN A 107 -8.81 7.49 14.44
N TYR A 108 -9.68 8.28 13.83
CA TYR A 108 -9.51 9.71 13.83
C TYR A 108 -10.81 10.40 14.19
N SER A 109 -10.66 11.55 14.82
CA SER A 109 -11.76 12.45 15.17
C SER A 109 -11.55 13.79 14.47
N GLN A 110 -12.64 14.46 14.21
CA GLN A 110 -12.65 15.82 13.68
C GLN A 110 -12.93 16.81 14.82
N ASN A 111 -12.17 17.91 14.86
CA ASN A 111 -12.36 18.98 15.84
C ASN A 111 -13.01 20.21 15.16
N GLY A 112 -14.27 20.52 15.43
CA GLY A 112 -14.88 21.82 15.08
C GLY A 112 -16.11 21.77 14.16
N ASN A 113 -16.68 22.96 13.89
CA ASN A 113 -17.82 23.16 12.99
C ASN A 113 -17.32 23.37 11.55
N PHE A 114 -17.18 22.29 10.78
CA PHE A 114 -16.80 22.35 9.37
C PHE A 114 -17.98 22.04 8.45
N THR A 115 -17.92 22.58 7.24
CA THR A 115 -18.86 22.31 6.14
C THR A 115 -18.44 21.08 5.30
N SER A 116 -17.32 20.43 5.63
CA SER A 116 -16.83 19.22 4.98
C SER A 116 -16.62 18.08 5.98
N PHE A 117 -16.96 16.86 5.56
CA PHE A 117 -16.71 15.62 6.27
C PHE A 117 -15.46 14.98 5.67
N PRO A 118 -14.29 15.14 6.29
CA PRO A 118 -13.08 14.62 5.70
C PRO A 118 -13.04 13.11 5.84
N THR A 119 -12.78 12.44 4.72
CA THR A 119 -12.72 10.98 4.64
C THR A 119 -11.33 10.54 4.20
N LEU A 120 -10.88 9.41 4.73
CA LEU A 120 -9.65 8.77 4.31
C LEU A 120 -10.02 7.61 3.38
N GLN A 121 -9.65 7.69 2.10
CA GLN A 121 -10.06 6.74 1.08
C GLN A 121 -8.86 6.12 0.38
N ILE A 122 -8.89 4.81 0.12
CA ILE A 122 -7.93 4.14 -0.76
C ILE A 122 -8.54 3.93 -2.16
N ASP A 123 -7.92 4.51 -3.17
CA ASP A 123 -8.41 4.44 -4.56
C ASP A 123 -8.00 3.13 -5.26
N SER A 124 -8.57 2.90 -6.46
CA SER A 124 -8.29 1.71 -7.29
C SER A 124 -6.83 1.58 -7.76
N LYS A 125 -6.02 2.63 -7.60
CA LYS A 125 -4.58 2.66 -7.94
C LYS A 125 -3.71 2.48 -6.70
N GLY A 126 -4.31 2.33 -5.52
CA GLY A 126 -3.63 2.18 -4.23
C GLY A 126 -3.25 3.52 -3.58
N SER A 127 -3.71 4.65 -4.10
CA SER A 127 -3.48 5.98 -3.51
C SER A 127 -4.40 6.21 -2.33
N LEU A 128 -3.87 6.81 -1.28
CA LEU A 128 -4.60 7.24 -0.10
C LEU A 128 -4.96 8.72 -0.23
N THR A 129 -6.23 9.02 -0.47
CA THR A 129 -6.74 10.38 -0.59
C THR A 129 -7.44 10.80 0.70
N VAL A 130 -7.16 12.02 1.15
CA VAL A 130 -7.90 12.65 2.25
C VAL A 130 -8.78 13.76 1.68
N THR A 131 -10.10 13.66 1.84
CA THR A 131 -11.03 14.68 1.34
C THR A 131 -10.73 16.03 1.98
N GLY A 132 -10.36 17.02 1.17
CA GLY A 132 -9.98 18.37 1.63
C GLY A 132 -8.48 18.56 1.93
N ALA A 133 -7.65 17.54 1.74
CA ALA A 133 -6.20 17.60 1.92
C ALA A 133 -5.44 16.88 0.78
N LEU A 134 -4.13 16.64 0.97
CA LEU A 134 -3.23 16.00 0.00
C LEU A 134 -3.67 14.56 -0.37
N SER A 135 -3.43 14.19 -1.62
CA SER A 135 -3.45 12.79 -2.07
C SER A 135 -2.07 12.18 -1.89
N ILE A 136 -1.97 11.09 -1.14
CA ILE A 136 -0.77 10.26 -1.06
C ILE A 136 -0.91 9.16 -2.10
N SER A 137 -0.29 9.31 -3.26
CA SER A 137 -0.22 8.20 -4.22
C SER A 137 0.74 7.13 -3.74
N CYS A 138 0.34 5.86 -3.82
CA CYS A 138 1.26 4.74 -3.62
C CYS A 138 1.81 4.29 -4.97
N PRO A 139 3.12 4.02 -5.09
CA PRO A 139 3.71 3.78 -6.40
C PRO A 139 3.34 2.41 -6.98
N GLY A 140 2.43 2.48 -7.95
CA GLY A 140 2.32 1.60 -9.13
C GLY A 140 2.04 2.40 -10.41
N PHE A 141 1.53 3.63 -10.28
CA PHE A 141 1.33 4.62 -11.32
C PHE A 141 1.60 6.02 -10.68
N GLU A 142 2.70 6.66 -11.06
CA GLU A 142 3.10 8.05 -10.72
C GLU A 142 2.99 8.49 -9.23
N GLY A 143 4.11 8.42 -8.51
CA GLY A 143 4.29 9.04 -7.18
C GLY A 143 4.54 8.05 -6.03
N TYR A 144 5.28 8.52 -5.02
CA TYR A 144 6.36 7.84 -4.29
C TYR A 144 5.97 7.01 -3.06
N VAL A 145 6.81 6.03 -2.70
CA VAL A 145 7.35 5.68 -1.35
C VAL A 145 7.85 4.22 -1.31
N ARG A 146 8.88 4.03 -0.48
CA ARG A 146 9.64 2.80 -0.23
C ARG A 146 8.86 1.82 0.65
N PRO A 147 9.10 0.51 0.51
CA PRO A 147 8.83 -0.41 1.61
C PRO A 147 9.64 0.04 2.83
N SER A 148 9.02 0.16 4.02
CA SER A 148 9.72 0.50 5.28
C SER A 148 10.89 -0.43 5.59
N SER A 149 10.81 -1.68 5.14
CA SER A 149 11.90 -2.67 5.26
C SER A 149 13.18 -2.27 4.52
N CYS A 150 13.09 -1.31 3.58
CA CYS A 150 14.23 -0.81 2.82
C CYS A 150 14.66 0.63 3.22
N VAL A 151 14.14 1.15 4.33
CA VAL A 151 14.53 2.47 4.87
C VAL A 151 16.02 2.47 5.22
N GLY A 152 16.78 3.40 4.63
CA GLY A 152 18.24 3.48 4.73
C GLY A 152 19.01 2.90 3.52
N TYR A 153 18.33 2.22 2.61
CA TYR A 153 18.94 1.70 1.37
C TYR A 153 18.79 2.61 0.15
N PHE A 154 17.95 3.63 0.25
CA PHE A 154 17.69 4.62 -0.78
C PHE A 154 17.85 6.03 -0.12
N PRO A 155 18.42 7.06 -0.78
CA PRO A 155 18.67 8.41 -0.19
C PRO A 155 17.40 9.27 -0.07
N ASP A 156 17.19 10.06 0.97
CA ASP A 156 15.86 10.66 1.30
C ASP A 156 15.13 11.47 0.20
N ASP A 157 15.81 11.98 -0.84
CA ASP A 157 15.24 12.74 -1.97
C ASP A 157 14.90 11.91 -3.23
N PHE A 158 14.55 10.62 -3.08
CA PHE A 158 14.62 9.65 -4.16
C PHE A 158 13.29 9.24 -4.80
N GLU A 159 13.21 9.42 -6.12
CA GLU A 159 12.09 9.02 -6.97
C GLU A 159 12.29 7.61 -7.57
N LEU A 160 11.62 6.58 -7.05
CA LEU A 160 11.67 5.21 -7.60
C LEU A 160 10.93 5.12 -8.95
N ASN A 161 11.60 5.52 -10.03
CA ASN A 161 11.08 5.45 -11.40
C ASN A 161 11.66 4.25 -12.16
N TRP A 162 10.79 3.39 -12.69
CA TRP A 162 11.19 2.28 -13.56
C TRP A 162 11.40 2.76 -15.00
N ALA A 163 12.65 2.97 -15.42
CA ALA A 163 12.94 3.28 -16.81
C ALA A 163 12.99 2.01 -17.66
N ARG A 164 12.16 1.95 -18.69
CA ARG A 164 12.20 0.91 -19.70
C ARG A 164 13.40 1.14 -20.62
N LYS A 165 14.43 0.30 -20.51
CA LYS A 165 15.64 0.34 -21.36
C LYS A 165 15.82 -0.97 -22.13
N ARG A 166 16.52 -0.91 -23.27
CA ARG A 166 16.86 -2.09 -24.08
C ARG A 166 18.32 -2.46 -23.88
N GLY A 167 18.57 -3.72 -23.59
CA GLY A 167 19.91 -4.17 -23.19
C GLY A 167 19.89 -5.43 -22.35
N PHE A 168 21.02 -5.71 -21.70
CA PHE A 168 21.20 -6.90 -20.89
C PHE A 168 21.79 -6.55 -19.52
N MET A 169 21.51 -7.42 -18.54
CA MET A 169 22.14 -7.35 -17.23
C MET A 169 23.43 -8.18 -17.26
N SER A 170 24.43 -7.76 -16.51
CA SER A 170 25.74 -8.41 -16.44
C SER A 170 25.72 -9.79 -15.76
N ALA A 171 24.60 -10.18 -15.16
CA ALA A 171 24.41 -11.42 -14.42
C ALA A 171 23.02 -12.00 -14.73
N ASP A 172 22.87 -13.31 -14.51
CA ASP A 172 21.58 -13.98 -14.61
C ASP A 172 20.64 -13.47 -13.52
N GLY A 173 19.37 -13.26 -13.89
CA GLY A 173 18.34 -12.81 -12.96
C GLY A 173 17.68 -13.96 -12.22
N PHE A 174 17.05 -13.62 -11.11
CA PHE A 174 16.22 -14.58 -10.38
C PHE A 174 14.84 -14.69 -11.04
N LYS A 175 14.50 -15.89 -11.50
CA LYS A 175 13.21 -16.20 -12.13
C LYS A 175 12.24 -16.82 -11.12
N PHE A 176 11.07 -16.21 -10.96
CA PHE A 176 10.06 -16.72 -10.03
C PHE A 176 9.34 -17.94 -10.62
N LYS A 177 9.32 -19.06 -9.90
CA LYS A 177 8.50 -20.24 -10.24
C LYS A 177 7.01 -19.86 -10.10
N GLY A 178 6.18 -20.18 -11.09
CA GLY A 178 4.74 -19.86 -11.09
C GLY A 178 4.40 -18.43 -11.55
N SER A 179 5.35 -17.68 -12.11
CA SER A 179 5.12 -16.29 -12.56
C SER A 179 4.39 -16.15 -13.90
N ASN A 180 3.90 -17.24 -14.49
CA ASN A 180 3.26 -17.27 -15.82
C ASN A 180 1.94 -16.47 -15.92
N ASN A 181 1.41 -15.97 -14.81
CA ASN A 181 0.23 -15.10 -14.74
C ASN A 181 0.55 -13.72 -14.11
N MET A 182 1.81 -13.43 -13.78
CA MET A 182 2.19 -12.16 -13.16
C MET A 182 2.31 -11.07 -14.22
N SER A 183 1.65 -9.94 -13.98
CA SER A 183 1.75 -8.77 -14.85
C SER A 183 3.09 -8.03 -14.65
N ARG A 184 3.35 -7.03 -15.50
CA ARG A 184 4.44 -6.06 -15.29
C ARG A 184 4.41 -5.45 -13.89
N ASP A 185 3.23 -5.08 -13.42
CA ASP A 185 3.06 -4.38 -12.16
C ASP A 185 3.26 -5.34 -10.98
N ASP A 186 2.84 -6.60 -11.12
CA ASP A 186 3.16 -7.66 -10.14
C ASP A 186 4.67 -7.88 -10.04
N CYS A 187 5.37 -7.80 -11.17
CA CYS A 187 6.83 -7.87 -11.25
C CYS A 187 7.52 -6.71 -10.52
N ALA A 188 7.03 -5.49 -10.76
CA ALA A 188 7.50 -4.29 -10.10
C ALA A 188 7.28 -4.39 -8.59
N THR A 189 6.09 -4.79 -8.15
CA THR A 189 5.76 -5.04 -6.73
C THR A 189 6.72 -6.04 -6.10
N LYS A 190 7.00 -7.18 -6.76
CA LYS A 190 7.94 -8.19 -6.27
C LYS A 190 9.39 -7.71 -6.20
N CYS A 191 9.78 -6.84 -7.12
CA CYS A 191 11.10 -6.22 -7.09
C CYS A 191 11.18 -5.21 -5.94
N LEU A 192 10.17 -4.35 -5.79
CA LEU A 192 10.09 -3.37 -4.71
C LEU A 192 10.09 -4.04 -3.33
N SER A 193 9.43 -5.20 -3.16
CA SER A 193 9.45 -5.92 -1.89
C SER A 193 10.83 -6.55 -1.55
N ASN A 194 11.79 -6.53 -2.49
CA ASN A 194 13.16 -6.97 -2.28
C ASN A 194 14.12 -5.77 -2.27
N CYS A 195 14.66 -5.41 -1.10
CA CYS A 195 15.55 -4.25 -0.94
C CYS A 195 16.86 -4.30 -1.74
N SER A 196 17.24 -5.48 -2.24
CA SER A 196 18.42 -5.60 -3.12
C SER A 196 18.06 -5.41 -4.59
N CYS A 197 16.78 -5.44 -4.97
CA CYS A 197 16.35 -5.39 -6.36
C CYS A 197 16.61 -4.01 -6.97
N ILE A 198 17.14 -4.02 -8.20
CA ILE A 198 17.47 -2.81 -8.97
C ILE A 198 16.89 -2.84 -10.39
N ALA A 199 16.39 -3.99 -10.83
CA ALA A 199 15.81 -4.15 -12.16
C ALA A 199 14.88 -5.37 -12.23
N PHE A 200 13.93 -5.34 -13.15
CA PHE A 200 13.10 -6.50 -13.48
C PHE A 200 12.80 -6.59 -14.98
N ALA A 201 12.30 -7.74 -15.42
CA ALA A 201 11.90 -8.00 -16.78
C ALA A 201 10.77 -9.01 -16.87
N ILE A 202 10.02 -8.88 -17.97
CA ILE A 202 9.03 -9.85 -18.41
C ILE A 202 9.73 -10.81 -19.37
N THR A 203 9.68 -12.09 -19.05
CA THR A 203 10.40 -13.15 -19.78
C THR A 203 9.52 -13.85 -20.81
N ASN A 204 8.20 -13.86 -20.63
CA ASN A 204 7.26 -14.39 -21.61
C ASN A 204 6.61 -13.24 -22.41
N LYS A 205 7.04 -13.09 -23.67
CA LYS A 205 6.55 -12.06 -24.59
C LYS A 205 5.15 -12.35 -25.16
N ASN A 206 4.66 -13.59 -25.08
CA ASN A 206 3.39 -13.96 -25.72
C ASN A 206 2.18 -13.44 -24.95
N ASN A 207 2.25 -13.44 -23.62
CA ASN A 207 1.18 -12.99 -22.73
C ASN A 207 1.64 -11.86 -21.78
N ASN A 208 2.85 -11.34 -21.96
CA ASN A 208 3.49 -10.35 -21.09
C ASN A 208 3.56 -10.77 -19.61
N THR A 209 3.95 -12.03 -19.36
CA THR A 209 4.06 -12.59 -18.02
C THR A 209 5.45 -13.15 -17.72
N ALA A 210 5.60 -13.76 -16.54
CA ALA A 210 6.81 -14.39 -16.04
C ALA A 210 7.93 -13.39 -15.72
N CYS A 211 8.35 -13.40 -14.46
CA CYS A 211 9.18 -12.37 -13.86
C CYS A 211 10.60 -12.83 -13.64
N GLU A 212 11.52 -11.97 -14.07
CA GLU A 212 12.94 -12.06 -13.74
C GLU A 212 13.38 -10.77 -13.07
N ILE A 213 14.05 -10.87 -11.92
CA ILE A 213 14.54 -9.71 -11.16
C ILE A 213 16.05 -9.78 -10.97
N TRP A 214 16.68 -8.62 -10.83
CA TRP A 214 18.12 -8.49 -10.59
C TRP A 214 18.41 -7.67 -9.35
N GLY A 215 19.37 -8.14 -8.58
CA GLY A 215 19.83 -7.49 -7.36
C GLY A 215 21.07 -6.61 -7.55
N ARG A 216 21.44 -5.90 -6.48
CA ARG A 216 22.71 -5.15 -6.35
C ARG A 216 23.90 -6.04 -6.70
N GLY A 217 24.85 -5.47 -7.43
CA GLY A 217 25.98 -6.17 -8.03
C GLY A 217 25.80 -6.45 -9.52
N SER A 218 24.56 -6.45 -10.01
CA SER A 218 24.27 -6.53 -11.45
C SER A 218 24.43 -5.14 -12.10
N LYS A 219 25.01 -5.09 -13.30
CA LYS A 219 25.14 -3.86 -14.09
C LYS A 219 24.29 -3.99 -15.35
N PHE A 220 23.55 -2.93 -15.68
CA PHE A 220 22.86 -2.85 -16.96
C PHE A 220 23.83 -2.36 -18.04
N LYS A 221 23.84 -3.05 -19.19
CA LYS A 221 24.53 -2.61 -20.40
C LYS A 221 23.50 -2.37 -21.50
N GLU A 222 23.44 -1.12 -21.95
CA GLU A 222 22.51 -0.69 -22.99
C GLU A 222 22.90 -1.30 -24.35
N ASP A 223 21.91 -1.82 -25.05
CA ASP A 223 22.03 -2.33 -26.41
C ASP A 223 20.72 -2.07 -27.16
N ASN A 224 20.75 -1.09 -28.05
CA ASN A 224 19.59 -0.65 -28.81
C ASN A 224 19.15 -1.64 -29.90
N ASN A 225 20.01 -2.58 -30.29
CA ASN A 225 19.67 -3.65 -31.23
C ASN A 225 18.96 -4.82 -30.53
N ASN A 226 19.00 -4.86 -29.20
CA ASN A 226 18.31 -5.88 -28.43
C ASN A 226 16.78 -5.65 -28.48
N THR A 227 16.03 -6.74 -28.60
CA THR A 227 14.55 -6.72 -28.55
C THR A 227 14.00 -6.90 -27.14
N ASP A 228 14.87 -7.26 -26.19
CA ASP A 228 14.53 -7.44 -24.79
C ASP A 228 14.57 -6.10 -24.05
N ALA A 229 13.44 -5.78 -23.40
CA ALA A 229 13.35 -4.65 -22.49
C ALA A 229 13.64 -5.10 -21.06
N ARG A 230 14.30 -4.23 -20.30
CA ARG A 230 14.50 -4.31 -18.87
C ARG A 230 13.97 -3.03 -18.23
N TYR A 231 13.29 -3.16 -17.11
CA TYR A 231 12.84 -2.04 -16.30
C TYR A 231 13.91 -1.82 -15.24
N ILE A 232 14.69 -0.76 -15.41
CA ILE A 232 15.80 -0.43 -14.53
C ILE A 232 15.33 0.65 -13.56
N CYS A 233 15.61 0.45 -12.29
CA CYS A 233 15.41 1.48 -11.27
C CYS A 233 16.34 2.65 -11.61
N VAL A 234 15.77 3.81 -11.91
CA VAL A 234 16.53 5.05 -12.10
C VAL A 234 16.59 5.79 -10.78
N TRP A 235 17.73 6.44 -10.57
CA TRP A 235 18.12 7.14 -9.36
C TRP A 235 18.11 8.63 -9.57
#